data_AF-A0A7Y9UTW5-F1
#
_entry.id   AF-A0A7Y9UTW5-F1
#
_cell.length_a   1.000
_cell.length_b   1.000
_cell.length_c   1.000
_cell.angle_alpha   90.00
_cell.angle_beta   90.00
_cell.angle_gamma   90.00
#
_symmetry.space_group_name_H-M   'P 1'
#
loop_
_entity.id
_entity.type
_entity.pdbx_description
1 polymer ?
#
loop_
_entity_poly.entity_id
_entity_poly.type
_entity_poly.pdbx_seq_one_letter_code
_entity_poly.pdbx_strand_id
1 'polypeptide(L)'
;MSGFLGPLELDGRVPPGQQTRIAAFLISAHGALARQFAFTLPVRLDAAWQTELNAQFYRETEIVSLLMRATSWTPDFTLGYMVASWETAWLPAPIDGIPDPRLAQAVHLATLAHAVHAGIRPAALLPIEANVQDPFVSALRRIEFESSRLLQSQILFLKGTDLAPHRDAVSAALEQRHAAVRKLWREVLGSIGIDAAGSE
;
A
#
# COMPACT_ATOMS: atom_id res chain seq x y z
N MET A 1 -11.27 21.72 -4.02
CA MET A 1 -9.84 21.38 -3.83
C MET A 1 -9.30 20.75 -5.12
N SER A 2 -7.98 20.53 -5.24
CA SER A 2 -7.38 19.93 -6.45
C SER A 2 -7.63 18.42 -6.49
N GLY A 3 -7.70 17.80 -7.68
CA GLY A 3 -7.70 16.34 -7.85
C GLY A 3 -6.30 15.73 -7.95
N PHE A 4 -5.26 16.57 -8.11
CA PHE A 4 -3.88 16.17 -8.38
C PHE A 4 -2.91 16.83 -7.39
N LEU A 5 -1.71 16.26 -7.27
CA LEU A 5 -0.58 16.83 -6.55
C LEU A 5 -0.21 18.21 -7.11
N GLY A 6 0.18 19.13 -6.24
CA GLY A 6 0.54 20.50 -6.61
C GLY A 6 -0.22 21.58 -5.83
N PRO A 7 -0.14 22.86 -6.25
CA PRO A 7 0.50 23.35 -7.48
C PRO A 7 1.98 22.98 -7.56
N LEU A 8 2.46 22.66 -8.76
CA LEU A 8 3.86 22.28 -8.98
C LEU A 8 4.79 23.50 -8.76
N GLU A 9 6.00 23.22 -8.31
CA GLU A 9 7.10 24.19 -8.30
C GLU A 9 7.46 24.62 -9.73
N LEU A 10 8.22 25.71 -9.87
CA LEU A 10 8.61 26.26 -11.18
C LEU A 10 9.36 25.26 -12.09
N ASP A 11 10.03 24.28 -11.50
CA ASP A 11 10.77 23.21 -12.19
C ASP A 11 9.93 21.94 -12.41
N GLY A 12 8.62 22.02 -12.19
CA GLY A 12 7.65 20.94 -12.39
C GLY A 12 7.65 19.89 -11.28
N ARG A 13 8.29 20.15 -10.13
CA ARG A 13 8.30 19.23 -8.98
C ARG A 13 7.05 19.35 -8.12
N VAL A 14 6.68 18.24 -7.50
CA VAL A 14 5.65 18.22 -6.45
C VAL A 14 6.19 18.94 -5.20
N PRO A 15 5.43 19.80 -4.52
CA PRO A 15 5.90 20.51 -3.32
C PRO A 15 6.43 19.55 -2.24
N PRO A 16 7.59 19.84 -1.61
CA PRO A 16 8.23 18.95 -0.63
C PRO A 16 7.34 18.51 0.53
N GLY A 17 6.42 19.37 0.99
CA GLY A 17 5.45 19.02 2.03
C GLY A 17 4.47 17.93 1.59
N GLN A 18 4.01 17.97 0.35
CA GLN A 18 3.15 16.92 -0.21
C GLN A 18 3.95 15.63 -0.44
N GLN A 19 5.19 15.74 -0.94
CA GLN A 19 6.08 14.59 -1.09
C GLN A 19 6.27 13.87 0.25
N THR A 20 6.55 14.63 1.32
CA THR A 20 6.77 14.11 2.67
C THR A 20 5.59 13.27 3.15
N ARG A 21 4.35 13.78 3.06
CA ARG A 21 3.17 13.06 3.55
C ARG A 21 2.84 11.83 2.72
N ILE A 22 2.91 11.93 1.39
CA ILE A 22 2.69 10.79 0.49
C ILE A 22 3.74 9.71 0.73
N ALA A 23 5.03 10.08 0.76
CA ALA A 23 6.11 9.15 1.00
C ALA A 23 5.98 8.48 2.36
N ALA A 24 5.66 9.22 3.41
CA ALA A 24 5.49 8.67 4.76
C ALA A 24 4.33 7.66 4.82
N PHE A 25 3.19 7.96 4.20
CA PHE A 25 2.06 7.03 4.14
C PHE A 25 2.42 5.75 3.38
N LEU A 26 3.03 5.89 2.19
CA LEU A 26 3.46 4.75 1.40
C LEU A 26 4.53 3.91 2.12
N ILE A 27 5.49 4.55 2.78
CA ILE A 27 6.50 3.86 3.61
C ILE A 27 5.83 3.12 4.77
N SER A 28 4.82 3.71 5.41
CA SER A 28 4.06 3.04 6.47
C SER A 28 3.34 1.79 5.95
N ALA A 29 2.59 1.92 4.86
CA ALA A 29 1.84 0.81 4.26
C ALA A 29 2.75 -0.31 3.73
N HIS A 30 3.71 0.02 2.84
CA HIS A 30 4.64 -0.95 2.27
C HIS A 30 5.62 -1.51 3.32
N GLY A 31 6.02 -0.68 4.30
CA GLY A 31 6.84 -1.13 5.42
C GLY A 31 6.09 -2.11 6.33
N ALA A 32 4.80 -1.92 6.56
CA ALA A 32 3.99 -2.88 7.30
C ALA A 32 3.84 -4.21 6.55
N LEU A 33 3.60 -4.17 5.24
CA LEU A 33 3.63 -5.37 4.41
C LEU A 33 4.98 -6.09 4.49
N ALA A 34 6.10 -5.36 4.32
CA ALA A 34 7.45 -5.92 4.44
C ALA A 34 7.66 -6.63 5.79
N ARG A 35 7.25 -5.99 6.90
CA ARG A 35 7.32 -6.59 8.25
C ARG A 35 6.52 -7.88 8.32
N GLN A 36 5.27 -7.87 7.86
CA GLN A 36 4.40 -9.05 7.92
C GLN A 36 4.88 -10.19 7.02
N PHE A 37 5.33 -9.89 5.80
CA PHE A 37 5.96 -10.88 4.93
C PHE A 37 7.18 -11.49 5.62
N ALA A 38 8.08 -10.67 6.17
CA ALA A 38 9.26 -11.14 6.89
C ALA A 38 8.93 -12.08 8.06
N PHE A 39 7.91 -11.76 8.86
CA PHE A 39 7.44 -12.64 9.94
C PHE A 39 6.78 -13.93 9.46
N THR A 40 6.24 -13.93 8.24
CA THR A 40 5.58 -15.10 7.65
C THR A 40 6.58 -16.03 6.94
N LEU A 41 7.73 -15.53 6.47
CA LEU A 41 8.76 -16.32 5.77
C LEU A 41 9.21 -17.61 6.49
N PRO A 42 9.36 -17.66 7.83
CA PRO A 42 9.76 -18.87 8.55
C PRO A 42 8.66 -19.94 8.60
N VAL A 43 7.40 -19.57 8.31
CA VAL A 43 6.29 -20.52 8.28
C VAL A 43 6.48 -21.44 7.08
N ARG A 44 6.58 -22.75 7.32
CA ARG A 44 6.61 -23.74 6.24
C ARG A 44 5.27 -23.72 5.51
N LEU A 45 5.27 -23.07 4.35
CA LEU A 45 4.17 -23.01 3.41
C LEU A 45 4.58 -23.79 2.16
N ASP A 46 3.63 -24.12 1.29
CA ASP A 46 3.94 -24.81 0.04
C ASP A 46 4.99 -24.05 -0.76
N ALA A 47 5.91 -24.78 -1.41
CA ALA A 47 7.13 -24.22 -1.99
C ALA A 47 6.87 -23.07 -3.00
N ALA A 48 5.75 -23.15 -3.74
CA ALA A 48 5.33 -22.10 -4.67
C ALA A 48 4.97 -20.80 -3.94
N TRP A 49 4.24 -20.89 -2.83
CA TRP A 49 3.87 -19.73 -2.03
C TRP A 49 5.06 -19.14 -1.27
N GLN A 50 5.98 -19.98 -0.80
CA GLN A 50 7.18 -19.51 -0.12
C GLN A 50 8.10 -18.68 -1.05
N THR A 51 8.20 -19.04 -2.32
CA THR A 51 8.96 -18.25 -3.32
C THR A 51 8.31 -16.88 -3.55
N GLU A 52 6.98 -16.85 -3.66
CA GLU A 52 6.23 -15.61 -3.83
C GLU A 52 6.36 -14.68 -2.62
N LEU A 53 6.27 -15.20 -1.40
CA LEU A 53 6.46 -14.41 -0.18
C LEU A 53 7.83 -13.73 -0.11
N ASN A 54 8.89 -14.43 -0.54
CA ASN A 54 10.24 -13.84 -0.61
C ASN A 54 10.31 -12.71 -1.64
N ALA A 55 9.71 -12.90 -2.81
CA ALA A 55 9.66 -11.88 -3.85
C ALA A 55 8.87 -10.64 -3.37
N GLN A 56 7.72 -10.85 -2.74
CA GLN A 56 6.90 -9.79 -2.15
C GLN A 56 7.69 -9.00 -1.10
N PHE A 57 8.28 -9.69 -0.11
CA PHE A 57 9.10 -9.05 0.92
C PHE A 57 10.20 -8.15 0.35
N TYR A 58 10.96 -8.65 -0.62
CA TYR A 58 12.04 -7.89 -1.24
C TYR A 58 11.51 -6.64 -1.94
N ARG A 59 10.40 -6.76 -2.68
CA ARG A 59 9.81 -5.63 -3.41
C ARG A 59 9.23 -4.57 -2.50
N GLU A 60 8.56 -4.96 -1.42
CA GLU A 60 8.09 -4.02 -0.40
C GLU A 60 9.26 -3.22 0.22
N THR A 61 10.36 -3.90 0.53
CA THR A 61 11.56 -3.26 1.10
C THR A 61 12.25 -2.33 0.09
N GLU A 62 12.27 -2.71 -1.19
CA GLU A 62 12.79 -1.89 -2.28
C GLU A 62 11.97 -0.60 -2.44
N ILE A 63 10.64 -0.69 -2.39
CA ILE A 63 9.73 0.47 -2.44
C ILE A 63 10.02 1.45 -1.29
N VAL A 64 10.13 0.93 -0.05
CA VAL A 64 10.49 1.75 1.11
C VAL A 64 11.83 2.47 0.89
N SER A 65 12.86 1.73 0.47
CA SER A 65 14.20 2.26 0.22
C SER A 65 14.23 3.29 -0.92
N LEU A 66 13.39 3.11 -1.94
CA LEU A 66 13.23 4.04 -3.05
C LEU A 66 12.61 5.36 -2.56
N LEU A 67 11.51 5.29 -1.83
CA LEU A 67 10.82 6.47 -1.28
C LEU A 67 11.70 7.26 -0.32
N MET A 68 12.44 6.58 0.55
CA MET A 68 13.38 7.25 1.47
C MET A 68 14.41 8.11 0.73
N ARG A 69 14.88 7.66 -0.45
CA ARG A 69 15.89 8.36 -1.25
C ARG A 69 15.32 9.37 -2.24
N ALA A 70 14.15 9.09 -2.81
CA ALA A 70 13.56 9.92 -3.86
C ALA A 70 12.82 11.15 -3.33
N THR A 71 12.44 11.13 -2.05
CA THR A 71 11.60 12.18 -1.44
C THR A 71 12.42 13.37 -0.98
N SER A 72 11.99 14.57 -1.33
CA SER A 72 12.48 15.83 -0.73
C SER A 72 11.81 16.04 0.64
N TRP A 73 12.43 15.51 1.69
CA TRP A 73 11.87 15.53 3.05
C TRP A 73 11.84 16.93 3.65
N THR A 74 10.71 17.25 4.27
CA THR A 74 10.55 18.45 5.10
C THR A 74 10.00 18.08 6.48
N PRO A 75 10.37 18.81 7.55
CA PRO A 75 9.78 18.57 8.86
C PRO A 75 8.26 18.78 8.83
N ASP A 76 7.52 17.77 9.30
CA ASP A 76 6.07 17.85 9.48
C ASP A 76 5.68 17.26 10.83
N PHE A 77 5.42 18.13 11.80
CA PHE A 77 5.05 17.72 13.16
C PHE A 77 3.65 17.08 13.25
N THR A 78 2.78 17.37 12.28
CA THR A 78 1.44 16.74 12.22
C THR A 78 1.54 15.28 11.80
N LEU A 79 2.62 14.89 11.11
CA LEU A 79 2.83 13.53 10.66
C LEU A 79 2.89 12.51 11.80
N GLY A 80 3.36 12.90 12.98
CA GLY A 80 3.51 12.00 14.13
C GLY A 80 2.21 11.31 14.55
N TYR A 81 1.10 12.07 14.66
CA TYR A 81 -0.20 11.48 15.00
C TYR A 81 -0.77 10.66 13.84
N MET A 82 -0.53 11.09 12.60
CA MET A 82 -1.03 10.39 11.41
C MET A 82 -0.38 9.01 11.28
N VAL A 83 0.95 8.94 11.41
CA VAL A 83 1.69 7.67 11.39
C VAL A 83 1.20 6.72 12.47
N ALA A 84 0.99 7.20 13.69
CA ALA A 84 0.44 6.37 14.75
C ALA A 84 -0.93 5.77 14.37
N SER A 85 -1.83 6.57 13.77
CA SER A 85 -3.12 6.08 13.30
C SER A 85 -2.99 5.04 12.18
N TRP A 86 -2.07 5.23 11.24
CA TRP A 86 -1.84 4.32 10.14
C TRP A 86 -1.31 2.97 10.62
N GLU A 87 -0.30 2.98 11.50
CA GLU A 87 0.32 1.76 12.01
C GLU A 87 -0.67 0.85 12.74
N THR A 88 -1.68 1.42 13.43
CA THR A 88 -2.74 0.62 14.05
C THR A 88 -3.62 -0.11 13.03
N ALA A 89 -3.86 0.50 11.86
CA ALA A 89 -4.67 -0.11 10.81
C ALA A 89 -3.95 -1.25 10.08
N TRP A 90 -2.61 -1.25 10.13
CA TRP A 90 -1.79 -2.30 9.54
C TRP A 90 -1.61 -3.51 10.45
N LEU A 91 -2.15 -3.48 11.68
CA LEU A 91 -2.06 -4.62 12.57
C LEU A 91 -2.81 -5.84 11.99
N PRO A 92 -2.28 -7.06 12.24
CA PRO A 92 -3.02 -8.28 11.95
C PRO A 92 -4.39 -8.27 12.61
N ALA A 93 -5.41 -8.61 11.83
CA ALA A 93 -6.77 -8.78 12.36
C ALA A 93 -7.18 -10.24 12.22
N PRO A 94 -7.82 -10.82 13.25
CA PRO A 94 -8.44 -12.14 13.13
C PRO A 94 -9.44 -12.16 11.96
N ILE A 95 -9.51 -13.30 11.27
CA ILE A 95 -10.54 -13.56 10.26
C ILE A 95 -11.47 -14.62 10.80
N ASP A 96 -12.69 -14.21 11.13
CA ASP A 96 -13.74 -15.13 11.52
C ASP A 96 -14.14 -16.04 10.35
N GLY A 97 -14.42 -17.32 10.64
CA GLY A 97 -14.85 -18.28 9.62
C GLY A 97 -13.72 -19.07 8.92
N ILE A 98 -12.46 -18.90 9.35
CA ILE A 98 -11.33 -19.74 8.91
C ILE A 98 -10.71 -20.42 10.15
N PRO A 99 -11.00 -21.71 10.40
CA PRO A 99 -10.54 -22.40 11.61
C PRO A 99 -9.02 -22.65 11.66
N ASP A 100 -8.38 -22.87 10.50
CA ASP A 100 -6.93 -23.06 10.44
C ASP A 100 -6.21 -21.72 10.62
N PRO A 101 -5.44 -21.52 11.70
CA PRO A 101 -4.75 -20.26 11.96
C PRO A 101 -3.70 -19.91 10.90
N ARG A 102 -3.08 -20.91 10.26
CA ARG A 102 -2.07 -20.66 9.21
C ARG A 102 -2.73 -20.16 7.94
N LEU A 103 -3.85 -20.78 7.55
CA LEU A 103 -4.66 -20.33 6.43
C LEU A 103 -5.24 -18.94 6.70
N ALA A 104 -5.76 -18.70 7.91
CA ALA A 104 -6.28 -17.39 8.31
C ALA A 104 -5.21 -16.30 8.23
N GLN A 105 -3.97 -16.58 8.68
CA GLN A 105 -2.85 -15.65 8.57
C GLN A 105 -2.45 -15.38 7.11
N ALA A 106 -2.44 -16.40 6.25
CA ALA A 106 -2.13 -16.25 4.82
C ALA A 106 -3.20 -15.42 4.10
N VAL A 107 -4.49 -15.67 4.40
CA VAL A 107 -5.62 -14.86 3.89
C VAL A 107 -5.53 -13.42 4.40
N HIS A 108 -5.23 -13.21 5.67
CA HIS A 108 -5.04 -11.88 6.23
C HIS A 108 -3.96 -11.10 5.47
N LEU A 109 -2.79 -11.71 5.28
CA LEU A 109 -1.68 -11.08 4.57
C LEU A 109 -2.03 -10.79 3.11
N ALA A 110 -2.64 -11.75 2.41
CA ALA A 110 -3.03 -11.59 1.01
C ALA A 110 -4.12 -10.52 0.82
N THR A 111 -5.12 -10.46 1.70
CA THR A 111 -6.19 -9.44 1.63
C THR A 111 -5.66 -8.04 1.96
N LEU A 112 -4.76 -7.90 2.93
CA LEU A 112 -4.12 -6.62 3.22
C LEU A 112 -3.23 -6.15 2.06
N ALA A 113 -2.35 -7.02 1.55
CA ALA A 113 -1.48 -6.69 0.42
C ALA A 113 -2.31 -6.32 -0.81
N HIS A 114 -3.35 -7.08 -1.12
CA HIS A 114 -4.28 -6.76 -2.21
C HIS A 114 -4.91 -5.38 -2.03
N ALA A 115 -5.43 -5.08 -0.84
CA ALA A 115 -6.08 -3.80 -0.57
C ALA A 115 -5.11 -2.61 -0.71
N VAL A 116 -3.86 -2.75 -0.26
CA VAL A 116 -2.80 -1.74 -0.42
C VAL A 116 -2.44 -1.55 -1.89
N HIS A 117 -2.10 -2.63 -2.60
CA HIS A 117 -1.64 -2.57 -3.98
C HIS A 117 -2.71 -2.11 -4.97
N ALA A 118 -3.98 -2.48 -4.74
CA ALA A 118 -5.09 -2.06 -5.60
C ALA A 118 -5.66 -0.69 -5.21
N GLY A 119 -5.70 -0.38 -3.91
CA GLY A 119 -6.39 0.80 -3.39
C GLY A 119 -5.57 2.09 -3.43
N ILE A 120 -4.24 2.01 -3.50
CA ILE A 120 -3.35 3.17 -3.48
C ILE A 120 -2.74 3.37 -4.86
N ARG A 121 -3.11 4.48 -5.52
CA ARG A 121 -2.70 4.81 -6.90
C ARG A 121 -1.94 6.14 -6.93
N PRO A 122 -0.67 6.17 -6.48
CA PRO A 122 0.04 7.42 -6.28
C PRO A 122 0.46 8.08 -7.61
N ALA A 123 0.69 7.31 -8.67
CA ALA A 123 1.05 7.86 -9.97
C ALA A 123 -0.14 8.52 -10.67
N ALA A 124 -1.36 8.04 -10.40
CA ALA A 124 -2.59 8.65 -10.89
C ALA A 124 -2.83 10.08 -10.36
N LEU A 125 -2.15 10.48 -9.29
CA LEU A 125 -2.24 11.82 -8.71
C LEU A 125 -1.26 12.83 -9.32
N LEU A 126 -0.34 12.37 -10.17
CA LEU A 126 0.64 13.25 -10.80
C LEU A 126 -0.03 14.08 -11.90
N PRO A 127 0.12 15.43 -11.90
CA PRO A 127 -0.25 16.25 -13.05
C PRO A 127 0.53 15.82 -14.30
N ILE A 128 -0.05 16.10 -15.48
CA ILE A 128 0.59 15.81 -16.77
C ILE A 128 1.90 16.60 -16.93
N GLU A 129 1.94 17.79 -16.33
CA GLU A 129 3.07 18.73 -16.35
C GLU A 129 4.19 18.36 -15.37
N ALA A 130 4.00 17.33 -14.54
CA ALA A 130 5.00 16.90 -13.57
C ALA A 130 6.30 16.48 -14.26
N ASN A 131 7.43 16.98 -13.77
CA ASN A 131 8.73 16.73 -14.36
C ASN A 131 9.07 15.23 -14.31
N VAL A 132 9.15 14.60 -15.49
CA VAL A 132 9.40 13.16 -15.61
C VAL A 132 10.79 12.73 -15.12
N GLN A 133 11.74 13.67 -15.04
CA GLN A 133 13.10 13.43 -14.54
C GLN A 133 13.21 13.65 -13.03
N ASP A 134 12.15 14.13 -12.37
CA ASP A 134 12.14 14.24 -10.92
C ASP A 134 12.14 12.84 -10.27
N PRO A 135 13.05 12.57 -9.30
CA PRO A 135 13.15 11.26 -8.66
C PRO A 135 11.87 10.83 -7.96
N PHE A 136 11.13 11.74 -7.32
CA PHE A 136 9.90 11.43 -6.61
C PHE A 136 8.79 11.05 -7.59
N VAL A 137 8.62 11.83 -8.68
CA VAL A 137 7.69 11.51 -9.78
C VAL A 137 7.97 10.13 -10.38
N SER A 138 9.24 9.83 -10.66
CA SER A 138 9.67 8.52 -11.17
C SER A 138 9.41 7.39 -10.17
N ALA A 139 9.63 7.63 -8.88
CA ALA A 139 9.36 6.68 -7.83
C ALA A 139 7.87 6.33 -7.74
N LEU A 140 6.96 7.31 -7.74
CA LEU A 140 5.52 7.04 -7.69
C LEU A 140 5.04 6.17 -8.86
N ARG A 141 5.51 6.46 -10.07
CA ARG A 141 5.21 5.64 -11.27
C ARG A 141 5.73 4.21 -11.13
N ARG A 142 6.96 4.06 -10.63
CA ARG A 142 7.57 2.74 -10.41
C ARG A 142 6.80 1.93 -9.37
N ILE A 143 6.40 2.56 -8.27
CA ILE A 143 5.66 1.92 -7.18
C ILE A 143 4.30 1.43 -7.66
N GLU A 144 3.57 2.25 -8.41
CA GLU A 144 2.26 1.84 -8.93
C GLU A 144 2.36 0.69 -9.95
N PHE A 145 3.39 0.73 -10.81
CA PHE A 145 3.69 -0.37 -11.72
C PHE A 145 4.01 -1.67 -10.96
N GLU A 146 4.88 -1.61 -9.96
CA GLU A 146 5.25 -2.78 -9.17
C GLU A 146 4.07 -3.30 -8.35
N SER A 147 3.26 -2.42 -7.73
CA SER A 147 2.04 -2.79 -7.01
C SER A 147 1.07 -3.54 -7.92
N SER A 148 0.89 -3.08 -9.16
CA SER A 148 0.03 -3.76 -10.15
C SER A 148 0.52 -5.17 -10.51
N ARG A 149 1.85 -5.38 -10.52
CA ARG A 149 2.48 -6.68 -10.76
C ARG A 149 2.33 -7.61 -9.56
N LEU A 150 2.59 -7.11 -8.35
CA LEU A 150 2.47 -7.87 -7.10
C LEU A 150 1.03 -8.33 -6.88
N LEU A 151 0.05 -7.47 -7.17
CA LEU A 151 -1.39 -7.72 -7.03
C LEU A 151 -1.85 -9.06 -7.65
N GLN A 152 -1.21 -9.49 -8.74
CA GLN A 152 -1.60 -10.73 -9.44
C GLN A 152 -1.45 -11.97 -8.57
N SER A 153 -0.41 -12.06 -7.74
CA SER A 153 -0.23 -13.25 -6.90
C SER A 153 -1.23 -13.29 -5.75
N GLN A 154 -1.60 -12.13 -5.19
CA GLN A 154 -2.71 -12.09 -4.23
C GLN A 154 -4.04 -12.50 -4.88
N ILE A 155 -4.32 -12.04 -6.10
CA ILE A 155 -5.52 -12.46 -6.83
C ILE A 155 -5.56 -13.97 -7.04
N LEU A 156 -4.44 -14.56 -7.50
CA LEU A 156 -4.34 -16.00 -7.73
C LEU A 156 -4.55 -16.79 -6.43
N PHE A 157 -3.90 -16.38 -5.34
CA PHE A 157 -4.06 -17.01 -4.02
C PHE A 157 -5.51 -16.90 -3.52
N LEU A 158 -6.07 -15.68 -3.49
CA LEU A 158 -7.42 -15.43 -2.95
C LEU A 158 -8.52 -16.14 -3.75
N LYS A 159 -8.30 -16.40 -5.05
CA LYS A 159 -9.22 -17.17 -5.92
C LYS A 159 -8.92 -18.66 -5.96
N GLY A 160 -7.88 -19.14 -5.27
CA GLY A 160 -7.50 -20.56 -5.24
C GLY A 160 -8.62 -21.47 -4.73
N THR A 161 -8.65 -22.72 -5.19
CA THR A 161 -9.68 -23.71 -4.84
C THR A 161 -9.68 -24.06 -3.35
N ASP A 162 -8.54 -23.97 -2.68
CA ASP A 162 -8.40 -24.29 -1.26
C ASP A 162 -9.17 -23.31 -0.37
N LEU A 163 -9.46 -22.12 -0.89
CA LEU A 163 -10.28 -21.10 -0.22
C LEU A 163 -11.76 -21.18 -0.60
N ALA A 164 -12.18 -22.14 -1.44
CA ALA A 164 -13.58 -22.31 -1.83
C ALA A 164 -14.54 -22.52 -0.62
N PRO A 165 -14.17 -23.28 0.43
CA PRO A 165 -15.01 -23.42 1.62
C PRO A 165 -15.13 -22.13 2.47
N HIS A 166 -14.26 -21.15 2.24
CA HIS A 166 -14.14 -19.94 3.07
C HIS A 166 -14.45 -18.65 2.30
N ARG A 167 -15.12 -18.74 1.14
CA ARG A 167 -15.32 -17.60 0.21
C ARG A 167 -15.96 -16.38 0.86
N ASP A 168 -16.96 -16.59 1.71
CA ASP A 168 -17.67 -15.49 2.37
C ASP A 168 -16.75 -14.76 3.36
N ALA A 169 -16.00 -15.52 4.18
CA ALA A 169 -15.02 -14.98 5.11
C ALA A 169 -13.89 -14.20 4.40
N VAL A 170 -13.37 -14.77 3.30
CA VAL A 170 -12.33 -14.13 2.48
C VAL A 170 -12.86 -12.82 1.86
N SER A 171 -14.07 -12.84 1.32
CA SER A 171 -14.70 -11.67 0.69
C SER A 171 -14.94 -10.56 1.71
N ALA A 172 -15.50 -10.91 2.88
CA ALA A 172 -15.72 -9.95 3.96
C ALA A 172 -14.41 -9.31 4.44
N ALA A 173 -13.36 -10.13 4.65
CA ALA A 173 -12.04 -9.64 5.04
C ALA A 173 -11.43 -8.71 3.97
N LEU A 174 -11.56 -9.07 2.69
CA LEU A 174 -11.07 -8.26 1.58
C LEU A 174 -11.80 -6.91 1.49
N GLU A 175 -13.13 -6.89 1.57
CA GLU A 175 -13.93 -5.67 1.56
C GLU A 175 -13.59 -4.76 2.73
N GLN A 176 -13.47 -5.33 3.95
CA GLN A 176 -13.07 -4.59 5.14
C GLN A 176 -11.69 -3.93 4.96
N ARG A 177 -10.71 -4.67 4.43
CA ARG A 177 -9.36 -4.15 4.18
C ARG A 177 -9.36 -3.05 3.13
N HIS A 178 -10.11 -3.22 2.05
CA HIS A 178 -10.28 -2.15 1.05
C HIS A 178 -10.92 -0.90 1.64
N ALA A 179 -11.98 -1.04 2.43
CA ALA A 179 -12.65 0.10 3.06
C ALA A 179 -11.69 0.86 3.99
N ALA A 180 -10.92 0.13 4.80
CA ALA A 180 -9.92 0.71 5.68
C ALA A 180 -8.81 1.45 4.91
N VAL A 181 -8.21 0.81 3.91
CA VAL A 181 -7.14 1.41 3.09
C VAL A 181 -7.66 2.66 2.36
N ARG A 182 -8.84 2.59 1.74
CA ARG A 182 -9.45 3.76 1.06
C ARG A 182 -9.72 4.90 2.03
N LYS A 183 -10.18 4.61 3.24
CA LYS A 183 -10.40 5.65 4.26
C LYS A 183 -9.08 6.37 4.57
N LEU A 184 -8.03 5.63 4.91
CA LEU A 184 -6.73 6.21 5.25
C LEU A 184 -6.12 6.98 4.09
N TRP A 185 -6.21 6.43 2.87
CA TRP A 185 -5.70 7.11 1.69
C TRP A 185 -6.40 8.45 1.46
N ARG A 186 -7.74 8.48 1.57
CA ARG A 186 -8.51 9.74 1.47
C ARG A 186 -8.14 10.73 2.57
N GLU A 187 -7.89 10.28 3.79
CA GLU A 187 -7.43 11.15 4.89
C GLU A 187 -6.06 11.76 4.58
N VAL A 188 -5.12 10.98 4.03
CA VAL A 188 -3.82 11.50 3.59
C VAL A 188 -3.98 12.53 2.47
N LEU A 189 -4.80 12.23 1.46
CA LEU A 189 -5.09 13.14 0.35
C LEU A 189 -5.75 14.45 0.82
N GLY A 190 -6.74 14.36 1.71
CA GLY A 190 -7.37 15.53 2.32
C GLY A 190 -6.35 16.39 3.09
N SER A 191 -5.40 15.75 3.79
CA SER A 191 -4.35 16.46 4.53
C SER A 191 -3.44 17.31 3.64
N ILE A 192 -3.28 16.94 2.36
CA ILE A 192 -2.49 17.68 1.37
C ILE A 192 -3.34 18.53 0.42
N GLY A 193 -4.63 18.70 0.71
CA GLY A 193 -5.52 19.54 -0.07
C GLY A 193 -6.05 18.89 -1.36
N ILE A 194 -6.10 17.55 -1.42
CA ILE A 194 -6.68 16.79 -2.54
C ILE A 194 -8.06 16.25 -2.15
N ASP A 195 -9.09 16.59 -2.93
CA ASP A 195 -10.45 16.05 -2.75
C ASP A 195 -10.59 14.73 -3.51
N ALA A 196 -10.62 13.62 -2.77
CA ALA A 196 -10.80 12.29 -3.34
C ALA A 196 -12.27 11.93 -3.66
N ALA A 197 -13.18 12.91 -3.69
CA ALA A 197 -14.62 12.71 -3.89
C ALA A 197 -15.03 12.39 -5.34
N GLY A 198 -14.09 12.32 -6.29
CA GLY A 198 -14.36 12.23 -7.73
C GLY A 198 -14.17 10.86 -8.38
N SER A 199 -13.98 9.77 -7.63
CA SER A 199 -13.78 8.43 -8.19
C SER A 199 -14.62 7.38 -7.45
N GLU A 200 -15.93 7.44 -7.67
CA GLU A 200 -16.84 6.28 -7.51
C GLU A 200 -17.17 5.71 -8.89
#